data_AF-A0A1G5PDL7-F1
#
_entry.id   AF-A0A1G5PDL7-F1
#
_cell.length_a   1.000
_cell.length_b   1.000
_cell.length_c   1.000
_cell.angle_alpha   90.00
_cell.angle_beta   90.00
_cell.angle_gamma   90.00
#
_symmetry.space_group_name_H-M   'P 1'
#
loop_
_entity.id
_entity.type
_entity.pdbx_description
1 polymer ?
#
loop_
_entity_poly.entity_id
_entity_poly.type
_entity_poly.pdbx_seq_one_letter_code
_entity_poly.pdbx_strand_id
1 'polypeptide(L)'
;MLTANERFLQGIGYSLGQIVGKHHRMFCSREEAESADYRAFCERLNRGDYVASRFKRIDSHGRTVWLEASYNPVLNTRGELYKVIKFATVITKQVEQELAVAEAARVAFDISQTTDESARQGAAVVQDTVAVMTRIADEIQVAANGIEDLGKQSLVISAIVKTISGIAEQTNLLALNAAIEAARAGEQGRGFAVVADEVRQLAGRTSKATEEIVGVVQQNQQLAQTAVSNMAASRQQAEQGLHLASNAGVRITEIQEGARQVVGAVSLFARRLS
;
A
#
# COMPACT_ATOMS: atom_id res chain seq x y z
N MET A 1 48.08 -39.34 17.28
CA MET A 1 46.96 -40.28 17.17
C MET A 1 47.57 -41.66 17.28
N LEU A 2 46.99 -42.52 18.12
CA LEU A 2 47.49 -43.88 18.32
C LEU A 2 46.81 -44.87 17.37
N THR A 3 45.49 -44.74 17.19
CA THR A 3 44.69 -45.53 16.25
C THR A 3 43.36 -44.82 15.98
N ALA A 4 42.59 -45.29 14.99
CA ALA A 4 41.22 -44.88 14.71
C ALA A 4 40.44 -46.04 14.06
N ASN A 5 39.13 -46.08 14.24
CA ASN A 5 38.26 -47.05 13.58
C ASN A 5 37.89 -46.60 12.15
N GLU A 6 37.41 -47.53 11.33
CA GLU A 6 37.03 -47.26 9.93
C GLU A 6 35.96 -46.17 9.81
N ARG A 7 34.97 -46.14 10.72
CA ARG A 7 33.89 -45.13 10.70
C ARG A 7 34.44 -43.72 10.88
N PHE A 8 35.41 -43.53 11.78
CA PHE A 8 36.07 -42.25 11.95
C PHE A 8 36.85 -41.89 10.68
N LEU A 9 37.71 -42.80 10.19
CA LEU A 9 38.53 -42.61 9.01
C LEU A 9 37.70 -42.22 7.78
N GLN A 10 36.59 -42.91 7.52
CA GLN A 10 35.63 -42.58 6.47
C GLN A 10 35.00 -41.19 6.68
N GLY A 11 34.58 -40.88 7.91
CA GLY A 11 33.95 -39.59 8.24
C GLY A 11 34.87 -38.37 8.08
N ILE A 12 36.19 -38.53 8.23
CA ILE A 12 37.19 -37.46 8.06
C ILE A 12 37.99 -37.57 6.75
N GLY A 13 37.77 -38.61 5.95
CA GLY A 13 38.42 -38.83 4.66
C GLY A 13 39.91 -39.19 4.71
N TYR A 14 40.47 -39.54 5.87
CA TYR A 14 41.88 -39.94 6.00
C TYR A 14 42.04 -41.45 6.08
N SER A 15 43.18 -41.98 5.64
CA SER A 15 43.61 -43.34 5.93
C SER A 15 44.34 -43.42 7.28
N LEU A 16 44.40 -44.62 7.88
CA LEU A 16 45.07 -44.81 9.17
C LEU A 16 46.54 -44.39 9.10
N GLY A 17 47.25 -44.73 8.02
CA GLY A 17 48.66 -44.38 7.82
C GLY A 17 48.93 -42.87 7.74
N GLN A 18 47.94 -42.07 7.34
CA GLN A 18 48.08 -40.62 7.28
C GLN A 18 47.98 -39.94 8.66
N ILE A 19 47.33 -40.58 9.64
CA ILE A 19 47.02 -39.96 10.93
C ILE A 19 47.84 -40.52 12.09
N VAL A 20 48.30 -41.78 12.02
CA VAL A 20 49.10 -42.41 13.09
C VAL A 20 50.36 -41.59 13.36
N GLY A 21 50.66 -41.36 14.64
CA GLY A 21 51.78 -40.53 15.09
C GLY A 21 51.58 -39.01 14.96
N LYS A 22 50.57 -38.54 14.23
CA LYS A 22 50.26 -37.10 14.08
C LYS A 22 49.42 -36.55 15.24
N HIS A 23 49.59 -35.28 15.57
CA HIS A 23 48.77 -34.63 16.61
C HIS A 23 47.33 -34.41 16.13
N HIS A 24 46.33 -34.57 17.01
CA HIS A 24 44.90 -34.40 16.68
C HIS A 24 44.56 -33.02 16.08
N ARG A 25 45.34 -32.00 16.42
CA ARG A 25 45.27 -30.63 15.86
C ARG A 25 45.25 -30.58 14.33
N MET A 26 45.75 -31.61 13.64
CA MET A 26 45.71 -31.69 12.17
C MET A 26 44.28 -31.66 11.59
N PHE A 27 43.26 -32.01 12.38
CA PHE A 27 41.86 -31.93 11.99
C PHE A 27 41.23 -30.56 12.30
N CYS A 28 41.94 -29.65 12.95
CA CYS A 28 41.42 -28.33 13.32
C CYS A 28 41.80 -27.31 12.24
N SER A 29 41.07 -26.20 12.14
CA SER A 29 41.57 -25.06 11.37
C SER A 29 42.83 -24.50 12.04
N ARG A 30 43.66 -23.79 11.27
CA ARG A 30 44.85 -23.14 11.81
C ARG A 30 44.50 -22.18 12.96
N GLU A 31 43.48 -21.36 12.75
CA GLU A 31 42.95 -20.41 13.73
C GLU A 31 42.52 -21.10 15.03
N GLU A 32 41.76 -22.20 14.93
CA GLU A 32 41.33 -22.97 16.11
C GLU A 32 42.54 -23.57 16.83
N ALA A 33 43.47 -24.20 16.11
CA ALA A 33 44.65 -24.84 16.71
C ALA A 33 45.58 -23.86 17.45
N GLU A 34 45.59 -22.58 17.03
CA GLU A 34 46.38 -21.51 17.64
C GLU A 34 45.60 -20.73 18.75
N SER A 35 44.30 -20.99 18.89
CA SER A 35 43.41 -20.30 19.83
C SER A 35 43.69 -20.60 21.31
N ALA A 36 43.24 -19.69 22.20
CA ALA A 36 43.25 -19.92 23.64
C ALA A 36 42.33 -21.07 24.05
N ASP A 37 41.18 -21.20 23.38
CA ASP A 37 40.18 -22.24 23.65
C ASP A 37 40.73 -23.65 23.40
N TYR A 38 41.52 -23.83 22.34
CA TYR A 38 42.17 -25.11 22.06
C TYR A 38 43.22 -25.47 23.12
N ARG A 39 43.98 -24.49 23.62
CA ARG A 39 44.92 -24.70 24.75
C ARG A 39 44.17 -25.10 26.03
N ALA A 40 43.13 -24.37 26.37
CA ALA A 40 42.29 -24.66 27.53
C ALA A 40 41.62 -26.05 27.41
N PHE A 41 41.19 -26.43 26.22
CA PHE A 41 40.68 -27.77 25.92
C PHE A 41 41.74 -28.86 26.19
N CYS A 42 42.97 -28.69 25.71
CA CYS A 42 44.06 -29.63 25.98
C CYS A 42 44.39 -29.71 27.47
N GLU A 43 44.43 -28.58 28.18
CA GLU A 43 44.67 -28.54 29.62
C GLU A 43 43.60 -29.29 30.42
N ARG A 44 42.32 -29.13 30.05
CA ARG A 44 41.21 -29.89 30.65
C ARG A 44 41.41 -31.40 30.49
N LEU A 45 41.71 -31.87 29.29
CA LEU A 45 41.96 -33.28 29.04
C LEU A 45 43.17 -33.81 29.82
N ASN A 46 44.24 -33.01 29.95
CA ASN A 46 45.42 -33.37 30.72
C ASN A 46 45.14 -33.52 32.23
N ARG A 47 44.17 -32.78 32.76
CA ARG A 47 43.71 -32.92 34.15
C ARG A 47 42.76 -34.10 34.37
N GLY A 48 42.36 -34.80 33.31
CA GLY A 48 41.40 -35.90 33.36
C GLY A 48 39.95 -35.50 33.13
N ASP A 49 39.66 -34.21 32.88
CA ASP A 49 38.30 -33.73 32.61
C ASP A 49 37.84 -34.22 31.24
N TYR A 50 36.68 -34.88 31.15
CA TYR A 50 36.08 -35.16 29.85
C TYR A 50 35.50 -33.90 29.22
N VAL A 51 35.46 -33.85 27.89
CA VAL A 51 34.84 -32.75 27.13
C VAL A 51 33.93 -33.33 26.07
N ALA A 52 32.65 -32.96 26.11
CA ALA A 52 31.66 -33.31 25.09
C ALA A 52 31.08 -32.03 24.47
N SER A 53 31.10 -31.93 23.14
CA SER A 53 30.56 -30.78 22.40
C SER A 53 30.44 -31.08 20.89
N ARG A 54 30.00 -30.08 20.12
CA ARG A 54 30.06 -30.08 18.66
C ARG A 54 31.33 -29.37 18.21
N PHE A 55 32.11 -30.03 17.36
CA PHE A 55 33.43 -29.58 16.94
C PHE A 55 33.48 -29.45 15.42
N LYS A 56 33.85 -28.27 14.93
CA LYS A 56 34.13 -28.01 13.51
C LYS A 56 35.52 -28.53 13.18
N ARG A 57 35.66 -29.43 12.22
CA ARG A 57 36.93 -30.04 11.80
C ARG A 57 37.13 -29.92 10.30
N ILE A 58 38.34 -30.20 9.84
CA ILE A 58 38.75 -30.19 8.45
C ILE A 58 39.07 -31.64 8.05
N ASP A 59 38.46 -32.10 6.95
CA ASP A 59 38.72 -33.41 6.36
C ASP A 59 40.00 -33.40 5.50
N SER A 60 40.39 -34.56 4.96
CA SER A 60 41.58 -34.70 4.11
C SER A 60 41.56 -33.87 2.82
N HIS A 61 40.39 -33.37 2.40
CA HIS A 61 40.20 -32.55 1.21
C HIS A 61 40.06 -31.06 1.54
N GLY A 62 40.22 -30.67 2.81
CA GLY A 62 40.08 -29.29 3.26
C GLY A 62 38.64 -28.86 3.53
N ARG A 63 37.66 -29.77 3.48
CA ARG A 63 36.24 -29.46 3.71
C ARG A 63 35.91 -29.46 5.18
N THR A 64 34.91 -28.65 5.55
CA THR A 64 34.39 -28.63 6.92
C THR A 64 33.60 -29.90 7.22
N VAL A 65 33.87 -30.52 8.38
CA VAL A 65 33.11 -31.62 8.95
C VAL A 65 32.73 -31.27 10.38
N TRP A 66 31.45 -31.36 10.72
CA TRP A 66 31.00 -31.19 12.09
C TRP A 66 30.91 -32.54 12.79
N LEU A 67 31.48 -32.61 13.99
CA LEU A 67 31.48 -33.80 14.83
C LEU A 67 30.84 -33.49 16.17
N GLU A 68 29.78 -34.22 16.53
CA GLU A 68 29.39 -34.35 17.92
C GLU A 68 30.33 -35.35 18.56
N ALA A 69 31.16 -34.91 19.49
CA ALA A 69 32.23 -35.75 20.01
C ALA A 69 32.41 -35.61 21.52
N SER A 70 32.80 -36.72 22.15
CA SER A 70 33.30 -36.74 23.52
C SER A 70 34.76 -37.19 23.54
N TYR A 71 35.59 -36.45 24.27
CA TYR A 71 36.98 -36.76 24.54
C TYR A 71 37.07 -37.21 26.00
N ASN A 72 37.44 -38.48 26.20
CA ASN A 72 37.42 -39.14 27.50
C ASN A 72 38.85 -39.53 27.88
N PRO A 73 39.50 -38.77 28.77
CA PRO A 73 40.78 -39.13 29.35
C PRO A 73 40.77 -40.48 30.05
N VAL A 74 41.84 -41.25 29.88
CA VAL A 74 42.12 -42.48 30.63
C VAL A 74 43.41 -42.24 31.39
N LEU A 75 43.35 -42.32 32.71
CA LEU A 75 44.48 -42.10 33.61
C LEU A 75 45.16 -43.44 33.94
N ASN A 76 46.47 -43.41 34.21
CA ASN A 76 47.20 -44.57 34.72
C ASN A 76 47.03 -44.73 36.25
N THR A 77 47.68 -45.74 36.84
CA THR A 77 47.65 -46.01 38.29
C THR A 77 48.29 -44.92 39.15
N ARG A 78 49.00 -43.95 38.56
CA ARG A 78 49.59 -42.78 39.22
C ARG A 78 48.76 -41.51 39.04
N GLY A 79 47.58 -41.60 38.41
CA GLY A 79 46.70 -40.46 38.15
C GLY A 79 47.14 -39.59 36.96
N GLU A 80 48.14 -40.01 36.18
CA GLU A 80 48.64 -39.26 35.04
C GLU A 80 47.87 -39.64 33.76
N LEU A 81 47.65 -38.68 32.85
CA LEU A 81 47.00 -38.94 31.57
C LEU A 81 47.79 -39.99 30.77
N TYR A 82 47.14 -41.12 30.48
CA TYR A 82 47.72 -42.21 29.69
C TYR A 82 47.28 -42.15 28.23
N LYS A 83 45.99 -41.94 27.96
CA LYS A 83 45.44 -41.78 26.61
C LYS A 83 44.10 -41.05 26.64
N VAL A 84 43.67 -40.53 25.49
CA VAL A 84 42.33 -39.95 25.32
C VAL A 84 41.56 -40.80 24.31
N ILE A 85 40.36 -41.26 24.70
CA ILE A 85 39.44 -41.96 23.81
C ILE A 85 38.41 -40.96 23.28
N LYS A 86 38.37 -40.79 21.96
CA LYS A 86 37.39 -39.94 21.28
C LYS A 86 36.26 -40.79 20.70
N PHE A 87 35.02 -40.47 21.08
CA PHE A 87 33.84 -40.90 20.34
C PHE A 87 33.34 -39.73 19.51
N ALA A 88 32.92 -39.99 18.26
CA ALA A 88 32.51 -38.94 17.35
C ALA A 88 31.44 -39.43 16.38
N THR A 89 30.40 -38.63 16.22
CA THR A 89 29.36 -38.80 15.21
C THR A 89 29.46 -37.65 14.22
N VAL A 90 29.47 -37.95 12.93
CA VAL A 90 29.42 -36.92 11.89
C VAL A 90 28.02 -36.33 11.85
N ILE A 91 27.93 -35.03 12.14
CA ILE A 91 26.67 -34.27 12.18
C ILE A 91 26.67 -33.12 11.16
N THR A 92 27.57 -33.12 10.17
CA THR A 92 27.69 -32.05 9.15
C THR A 92 26.35 -31.70 8.51
N LYS A 93 25.61 -32.70 8.01
CA LYS A 93 24.30 -32.48 7.38
C LYS A 93 23.29 -31.85 8.33
N GLN A 94 23.33 -32.24 9.60
CA GLN A 94 22.44 -31.68 10.62
C GLN A 94 22.75 -30.20 10.88
N VAL A 95 24.03 -29.86 11.07
CA VAL A 95 24.44 -28.46 11.28
C VAL A 95 24.16 -27.60 10.06
N GLU A 96 24.43 -28.11 8.85
CA GLU A 96 24.08 -27.41 7.60
C GLU A 96 22.57 -27.16 7.48
N GLN A 97 21.74 -28.14 7.86
CA GLN A 97 20.29 -27.99 7.88
C GLN A 97 19.83 -26.98 8.95
N GLU A 98 20.41 -27.01 10.16
CA GLU A 98 20.14 -26.05 11.22
C GLU A 98 20.46 -24.60 10.77
N LEU A 99 21.61 -24.39 10.12
CA LEU A 99 21.99 -23.09 9.56
C LEU A 99 21.08 -22.64 8.42
N ALA A 100 20.72 -23.55 7.51
CA ALA A 100 19.82 -23.24 6.40
C ALA A 100 18.42 -22.83 6.90
N VAL A 101 17.90 -23.51 7.92
CA VAL A 101 16.62 -23.17 8.56
C VAL A 101 16.71 -21.81 9.25
N ALA A 102 17.79 -21.53 9.97
CA ALA A 102 17.99 -20.24 10.64
C ALA A 102 18.03 -19.08 9.64
N GLU A 103 18.75 -19.24 8.52
CA GLU A 103 18.80 -18.21 7.47
C GLU A 103 17.45 -18.01 6.78
N ALA A 104 16.74 -19.09 6.45
CA ALA A 104 15.40 -19.00 5.87
C ALA A 104 14.41 -18.28 6.81
N ALA A 105 14.50 -18.54 8.12
CA ALA A 105 13.70 -17.87 9.13
C ALA A 105 14.01 -16.36 9.21
N ARG A 106 15.30 -15.99 9.15
CA ARG A 106 15.74 -14.58 9.12
C ARG A 106 15.21 -13.85 7.90
N VAL A 107 15.34 -14.45 6.71
CA VAL A 107 14.80 -13.89 5.46
C VAL A 107 13.29 -13.72 5.53
N ALA A 108 12.56 -14.72 6.05
CA ALA A 108 11.11 -14.63 6.22
C ALA A 108 10.71 -13.49 7.19
N PHE A 109 11.47 -13.29 8.27
CA PHE A 109 11.26 -12.19 9.20
C PHE A 109 11.43 -10.82 8.53
N ASP A 110 12.54 -10.61 7.81
CA ASP A 110 12.83 -9.35 7.11
C ASP A 110 11.76 -9.01 6.05
N ILE A 111 11.37 -10.02 5.26
CA ILE A 111 10.30 -9.88 4.26
C ILE A 111 8.97 -9.52 4.92
N SER A 112 8.63 -10.16 6.04
CA SER A 112 7.37 -9.90 6.74
C SER A 112 7.35 -8.51 7.35
N GLN A 113 8.47 -8.03 7.89
CA GLN A 113 8.57 -6.66 8.41
C GLN A 113 8.36 -5.63 7.29
N THR A 114 9.01 -5.83 6.15
CA THR A 114 8.84 -4.97 4.96
C THR A 114 7.40 -5.01 4.45
N THR A 115 6.75 -6.19 4.51
CA THR A 115 5.35 -6.37 4.12
C THR A 115 4.39 -5.64 5.07
N ASP A 116 4.59 -5.72 6.40
CA ASP A 116 3.79 -4.98 7.40
C ASP A 116 3.93 -3.46 7.18
N GLU A 117 5.13 -2.96 6.91
CA GLU A 117 5.36 -1.55 6.63
C GLU A 117 4.69 -1.08 5.34
N SER A 118 4.86 -1.85 4.26
CA SER A 118 4.21 -1.56 2.96
C SER A 118 2.68 -1.60 3.07
N ALA A 119 2.13 -2.57 3.82
CA ALA A 119 0.70 -2.65 4.08
C ALA A 119 0.19 -1.44 4.88
N ARG A 120 0.92 -0.98 5.91
CA ARG A 120 0.55 0.23 6.66
C ARG A 120 0.52 1.47 5.77
N GLN A 121 1.52 1.64 4.91
CA GLN A 121 1.55 2.75 3.95
C GLN A 121 0.38 2.66 2.96
N GLY A 122 0.10 1.46 2.44
CA GLY A 122 -1.07 1.24 1.58
C GLY A 122 -2.40 1.54 2.29
N ALA A 123 -2.53 1.17 3.56
CA ALA A 123 -3.73 1.44 4.35
C ALA A 123 -3.97 2.94 4.52
N ALA A 124 -2.91 3.72 4.78
CA ALA A 124 -3.00 5.17 4.87
C ALA A 124 -3.46 5.80 3.54
N VAL A 125 -2.89 5.37 2.41
CA VAL A 125 -3.30 5.85 1.08
C VAL A 125 -4.77 5.52 0.79
N VAL A 126 -5.23 4.32 1.17
CA VAL A 126 -6.65 3.95 1.03
C VAL A 126 -7.53 4.83 1.91
N GLN A 127 -7.13 5.10 3.15
CA GLN A 127 -7.88 5.97 4.06
C GLN A 127 -7.99 7.40 3.52
N ASP A 128 -6.90 7.94 2.97
CA ASP A 128 -6.91 9.24 2.29
C ASP A 128 -7.82 9.22 1.07
N THR A 129 -7.80 8.14 0.29
CA THR A 129 -8.67 7.97 -0.88
C THR A 129 -10.14 7.97 -0.48
N VAL A 130 -10.50 7.26 0.60
CA VAL A 130 -11.85 7.27 1.19
C VAL A 130 -12.27 8.69 1.56
N ALA A 131 -11.42 9.42 2.28
CA ALA A 131 -11.71 10.79 2.69
C ALA A 131 -11.91 11.74 1.50
N VAL A 132 -11.07 11.61 0.46
CA VAL A 132 -11.20 12.40 -0.78
C VAL A 132 -12.49 12.07 -1.53
N MET A 133 -12.86 10.79 -1.63
CA MET A 133 -14.10 10.39 -2.31
C MET A 133 -15.35 10.91 -1.59
N THR A 134 -15.37 10.88 -0.26
CA THR A 134 -16.46 11.48 0.53
C THR A 134 -16.56 12.98 0.25
N ARG A 135 -15.43 13.70 0.28
CA ARG A 135 -15.42 15.13 -0.01
C ARG A 135 -15.88 15.45 -1.44
N ILE A 136 -15.49 14.65 -2.43
CA ILE A 136 -15.97 14.80 -3.81
C ILE A 136 -17.49 14.63 -3.88
N ALA A 137 -18.05 13.60 -3.22
CA ALA A 137 -19.49 13.38 -3.19
C ALA A 137 -20.25 14.58 -2.57
N ASP A 138 -19.71 15.14 -1.48
CA ASP A 138 -20.27 16.33 -0.83
C ASP A 138 -20.19 17.58 -1.72
N GLU A 139 -19.03 17.85 -2.33
CA GLU A 139 -18.82 18.97 -3.26
C GLU A 139 -19.77 18.88 -4.47
N ILE A 140 -19.97 17.67 -5.01
CA ILE A 140 -20.95 17.40 -6.07
C ILE A 140 -22.38 17.69 -5.58
N GLN A 141 -22.73 17.29 -4.36
CA GLN A 141 -24.06 17.57 -3.83
C GLN A 141 -24.33 19.06 -3.68
N VAL A 142 -23.35 19.81 -3.15
CA VAL A 142 -23.45 21.27 -2.99
C VAL A 142 -23.63 21.96 -4.34
N ALA A 143 -22.82 21.60 -5.34
CA ALA A 143 -22.94 22.21 -6.65
C ALA A 143 -24.24 21.80 -7.38
N ALA A 144 -24.78 20.59 -7.14
CA ALA A 144 -26.06 20.16 -7.71
C ALA A 144 -27.22 21.03 -7.17
N ASN A 145 -27.22 21.29 -5.86
CA ASN A 145 -28.19 22.19 -5.23
C ASN A 145 -28.08 23.61 -5.82
N GLY A 146 -26.87 24.13 -6.00
CA GLY A 146 -26.65 25.46 -6.59
C GLY A 146 -27.18 25.59 -8.01
N ILE A 147 -27.04 24.54 -8.83
CA ILE A 147 -27.58 24.53 -10.20
C ILE A 147 -29.12 24.38 -10.19
N GLU A 148 -29.67 23.62 -9.25
CA GLU A 148 -31.12 23.52 -9.08
C GLU A 148 -31.73 24.89 -8.75
N ASP A 149 -31.08 25.66 -7.87
CA ASP A 149 -31.49 27.03 -7.54
C ASP A 149 -31.35 27.98 -8.73
N LEU A 150 -30.33 27.80 -9.58
CA LEU A 150 -30.21 28.53 -10.85
C LEU A 150 -31.35 28.17 -11.83
N GLY A 151 -31.80 26.92 -11.84
CA GLY A 151 -32.99 26.48 -12.57
C GLY A 151 -34.26 27.19 -12.08
N LYS A 152 -34.45 27.29 -10.75
CA LYS A 152 -35.57 28.02 -10.13
C LYS A 152 -35.52 29.51 -10.47
N GLN A 153 -34.33 30.13 -10.39
CA GLN A 153 -34.14 31.53 -10.74
C GLN A 153 -34.48 31.80 -12.22
N SER A 154 -34.15 30.86 -13.11
CA SER A 154 -34.48 30.95 -14.55
C SER A 154 -35.99 30.93 -14.79
N LEU A 155 -36.77 30.19 -13.98
CA LEU A 155 -38.25 30.23 -14.04
C LEU A 155 -38.79 31.61 -13.65
N VAL A 156 -38.22 32.24 -12.63
CA VAL A 156 -38.59 33.59 -12.21
C VAL A 156 -38.30 34.61 -13.30
N ILE A 157 -37.12 34.53 -13.94
CA ILE A 157 -36.77 35.39 -15.08
C ILE A 157 -37.75 35.20 -16.23
N SER A 158 -38.08 33.94 -16.57
CA SER A 158 -39.06 33.64 -17.62
C SER A 158 -40.43 34.29 -17.36
N ALA A 159 -40.89 34.28 -16.11
CA ALA A 159 -42.13 34.94 -15.72
C ALA A 159 -42.05 36.47 -15.89
N ILE A 160 -40.96 37.11 -15.46
CA ILE A 160 -40.74 38.56 -15.62
C ILE A 160 -40.72 38.94 -17.11
N VAL A 161 -39.97 38.20 -17.93
CA VAL A 161 -39.86 38.45 -19.37
C VAL A 161 -41.21 38.30 -20.06
N LYS A 162 -42.02 37.31 -19.66
CA LYS A 162 -43.40 37.14 -20.16
C LYS A 162 -44.28 38.34 -19.80
N THR A 163 -44.15 38.90 -18.59
CA THR A 163 -44.85 40.13 -18.20
C THR A 163 -44.40 41.32 -19.05
N ILE A 164 -43.10 41.50 -19.29
CA ILE A 164 -42.57 42.59 -20.12
C ILE A 164 -43.08 42.46 -21.56
N SER A 165 -43.08 41.25 -22.13
CA SER A 165 -43.63 41.00 -23.46
C SER A 165 -45.11 41.39 -23.55
N GLY A 166 -45.90 41.07 -22.52
CA GLY A 166 -47.30 41.49 -22.44
C GLY A 166 -47.49 43.01 -22.33
N ILE A 167 -46.63 43.70 -21.57
CA ILE A 167 -46.63 45.16 -21.49
C ILE A 167 -46.29 45.78 -22.85
N ALA A 168 -45.30 45.23 -23.55
CA ALA A 168 -44.91 45.69 -24.89
C ALA A 168 -46.07 45.52 -25.88
N GLU A 169 -46.76 44.38 -25.86
CA GLU A 169 -47.90 44.11 -26.74
C GLU A 169 -49.09 45.06 -26.45
N GLN A 170 -49.39 45.33 -25.17
CA GLN A 170 -50.38 46.33 -24.78
C GLN A 170 -49.98 47.75 -25.21
N THR A 171 -48.71 48.12 -25.05
CA THR A 171 -48.18 49.43 -25.46
C THR A 171 -48.29 49.59 -26.98
N ASN A 172 -48.02 48.53 -27.74
CA ASN A 172 -48.19 48.49 -29.18
C ASN A 172 -49.65 48.73 -29.60
N LEU A 173 -50.62 48.12 -28.91
CA LEU A 173 -52.06 48.34 -29.14
C LEU A 173 -52.51 49.77 -28.78
N LEU A 174 -52.02 50.31 -27.66
CA LEU A 174 -52.32 51.70 -27.25
C LEU A 174 -51.75 52.71 -28.26
N ALA A 175 -50.53 52.48 -28.74
CA ALA A 175 -49.90 53.30 -29.76
C ALA A 175 -50.65 53.26 -31.09
N LEU A 176 -51.16 52.08 -31.47
CA LEU A 176 -52.02 51.93 -32.66
C LEU A 176 -53.32 52.76 -32.52
N ASN A 177 -53.99 52.68 -31.38
CA ASN A 177 -55.19 53.47 -31.12
C ASN A 177 -54.91 54.98 -31.15
N ALA A 178 -53.79 55.41 -30.56
CA ALA A 178 -53.35 56.80 -30.61
C ALA A 178 -53.06 57.27 -32.04
N ALA A 179 -52.44 56.43 -32.87
CA ALA A 179 -52.20 56.74 -34.28
C ALA A 179 -53.51 56.89 -35.08
N ILE A 180 -54.52 56.06 -34.80
CA ILE A 180 -55.84 56.15 -35.42
C ILE A 180 -56.53 57.47 -35.02
N GLU A 181 -56.52 57.82 -33.73
CA GLU A 181 -57.17 59.05 -33.26
C GLU A 181 -56.42 60.30 -33.76
N ALA A 182 -55.09 60.25 -33.85
CA ALA A 182 -54.28 61.31 -34.45
C ALA A 182 -54.60 61.51 -35.94
N ALA A 183 -54.82 60.43 -36.71
CA ALA A 183 -55.28 60.53 -38.10
C ALA A 183 -56.69 61.14 -38.19
N ARG A 184 -57.56 60.84 -37.23
CA ARG A 184 -58.94 61.36 -37.16
C ARG A 184 -58.99 62.86 -36.85
N ALA A 185 -58.03 63.38 -36.08
CA ALA A 185 -57.90 64.80 -35.74
C ALA A 185 -57.35 65.68 -36.89
N GLY A 186 -57.00 65.08 -38.04
CA GLY A 186 -56.55 65.81 -39.23
C GLY A 186 -55.23 66.58 -39.01
N GLU A 187 -55.15 67.82 -39.49
CA GLU A 187 -53.93 68.66 -39.38
C GLU A 187 -53.47 68.87 -37.92
N GLN A 188 -54.40 68.89 -36.96
CA GLN A 188 -54.06 69.08 -35.54
C GLN A 188 -53.45 67.83 -34.89
N GLY A 189 -53.61 66.65 -35.50
CA GLY A 189 -53.11 65.37 -35.00
C GLY A 189 -51.73 64.96 -35.52
N ARG A 190 -51.15 65.70 -36.49
CA ARG A 190 -49.89 65.33 -37.15
C ARG A 190 -48.73 65.08 -36.17
N GLY A 191 -48.56 65.95 -35.17
CA GLY A 191 -47.51 65.77 -34.16
C GLY A 191 -47.72 64.53 -33.29
N PHE A 192 -48.97 64.25 -32.92
CA PHE A 192 -49.33 63.05 -32.15
C PHE A 192 -49.15 61.75 -32.94
N ALA A 193 -49.40 61.78 -34.25
CA ALA A 193 -49.22 60.61 -35.12
C ALA A 193 -47.76 60.14 -35.16
N VAL A 194 -46.80 61.08 -35.19
CA VAL A 194 -45.36 60.76 -35.17
C VAL A 194 -44.96 60.10 -33.85
N VAL A 195 -45.41 60.66 -32.72
CA VAL A 195 -45.14 60.09 -31.39
C VAL A 195 -45.76 58.70 -31.26
N ALA A 196 -46.98 58.50 -31.75
CA ALA A 196 -47.65 57.21 -31.72
C ALA A 196 -46.89 56.14 -32.52
N ASP A 197 -46.36 56.46 -33.71
CA ASP A 197 -45.57 55.49 -34.48
C ASP A 197 -44.22 55.17 -33.81
N GLU A 198 -43.56 56.16 -33.18
CA GLU A 198 -42.32 55.94 -32.42
C GLU A 198 -42.53 55.00 -31.22
N VAL A 199 -43.61 55.21 -30.45
CA VAL A 199 -43.98 54.32 -29.33
C VAL A 199 -44.29 52.91 -29.84
N ARG A 200 -44.96 52.79 -30.99
CA ARG A 200 -45.26 51.50 -31.61
C ARG A 200 -43.97 50.75 -32.02
N GLN A 201 -43.02 51.45 -32.63
CA GLN A 201 -41.72 50.86 -32.99
C GLN A 201 -40.93 50.43 -31.76
N LEU A 202 -40.92 51.25 -30.69
CA LEU A 202 -40.27 50.92 -29.43
C LEU A 202 -40.89 49.67 -28.78
N ALA A 203 -42.22 49.58 -28.78
CA ALA A 203 -42.95 48.41 -28.28
C ALA A 203 -42.58 47.15 -29.09
N GLY A 204 -42.56 47.21 -30.42
CA GLY A 204 -42.13 46.10 -31.28
C GLY A 204 -40.69 45.65 -31.01
N ARG A 205 -39.76 46.61 -30.84
CA ARG A 205 -38.37 46.30 -30.46
C ARG A 205 -38.27 45.64 -29.09
N THR A 206 -39.11 46.06 -28.14
CA THR A 206 -39.18 45.48 -26.80
C THR A 206 -39.69 44.04 -26.85
N SER A 207 -40.77 43.76 -27.60
CA SER A 207 -41.28 42.39 -27.79
C SER A 207 -40.24 41.46 -28.39
N LYS A 208 -39.53 41.90 -29.43
CA LYS A 208 -38.46 41.11 -30.06
C LYS A 208 -37.32 40.82 -29.09
N ALA A 209 -36.87 41.82 -28.33
CA ALA A 209 -35.84 41.62 -27.31
C ALA A 209 -36.28 40.63 -26.22
N THR A 210 -37.55 40.68 -25.80
CA THR A 210 -38.08 39.71 -24.83
C THR A 210 -38.14 38.29 -25.38
N GLU A 211 -38.46 38.09 -26.66
CA GLU A 211 -38.42 36.76 -27.31
C GLU A 211 -37.01 36.17 -27.31
N GLU A 212 -36.00 36.98 -27.64
CA GLU A 212 -34.60 36.56 -27.59
C GLU A 212 -34.19 36.13 -26.17
N ILE A 213 -34.60 36.89 -25.14
CA ILE A 213 -34.34 36.53 -23.74
C ILE A 213 -35.03 35.22 -23.35
N VAL A 214 -36.28 34.98 -23.80
CA VAL A 214 -36.98 33.70 -23.55
C VAL A 214 -36.16 32.53 -24.07
N GLY A 215 -35.61 32.65 -25.29
CA GLY A 215 -34.75 31.62 -25.87
C GLY A 215 -33.50 31.33 -25.02
N VAL A 216 -32.80 32.38 -24.58
CA VAL A 216 -31.63 32.23 -23.70
C VAL A 216 -31.99 31.59 -22.36
N VAL A 217 -33.11 31.99 -21.75
CA VAL A 217 -33.57 31.43 -20.47
C VAL A 217 -33.93 29.94 -20.61
N GLN A 218 -34.62 29.56 -21.69
CA GLN A 218 -34.92 28.15 -21.97
C GLN A 218 -33.65 27.32 -22.17
N GLN A 219 -32.67 27.86 -22.89
CA GLN A 219 -31.38 27.19 -23.07
C GLN A 219 -30.64 27.02 -21.73
N ASN A 220 -30.63 28.04 -20.88
CA ASN A 220 -30.05 27.96 -19.54
C ASN A 220 -30.73 26.90 -18.65
N GLN A 221 -32.06 26.79 -18.72
CA GLN A 221 -32.80 25.74 -18.01
C GLN A 221 -32.38 24.34 -18.47
N GLN A 222 -32.22 24.14 -19.77
CA GLN A 222 -31.80 22.85 -20.31
C GLN A 222 -30.36 22.52 -19.90
N LEU A 223 -29.45 23.50 -19.94
CA LEU A 223 -28.07 23.33 -19.46
C LEU A 223 -28.03 22.99 -17.96
N ALA A 224 -28.84 23.66 -17.14
CA ALA A 224 -28.94 23.37 -15.72
C ALA A 224 -29.43 21.93 -15.46
N GLN A 225 -30.47 21.48 -16.18
CA GLN A 225 -30.99 20.12 -16.07
C GLN A 225 -29.95 19.05 -16.46
N THR A 226 -29.23 19.27 -17.57
CA THR A 226 -28.14 18.38 -18.00
C THR A 226 -27.02 18.35 -16.97
N ALA A 227 -26.63 19.50 -16.41
CA ALA A 227 -25.60 19.57 -15.39
C ALA A 227 -25.99 18.79 -14.13
N VAL A 228 -27.22 18.95 -13.61
CA VAL A 228 -27.71 18.16 -12.46
C VAL A 228 -27.68 16.66 -12.74
N SER A 229 -28.06 16.23 -13.95
CA SER A 229 -27.99 14.83 -14.37
C SER A 229 -26.55 14.29 -14.36
N ASN A 230 -25.60 15.06 -14.90
CA ASN A 230 -24.18 14.69 -14.90
C ASN A 230 -23.63 14.61 -13.48
N MET A 231 -24.01 15.54 -12.61
CA MET A 231 -23.60 15.56 -11.21
C MET A 231 -24.14 14.35 -10.44
N ALA A 232 -25.38 13.93 -10.69
CA ALA A 232 -25.91 12.71 -10.10
C ALA A 232 -25.09 11.46 -10.49
N ALA A 233 -24.71 11.37 -11.77
CA ALA A 233 -23.83 10.30 -12.25
C ALA A 233 -22.43 10.36 -11.61
N SER A 234 -21.83 11.55 -11.50
CA SER A 234 -20.53 11.73 -10.83
C SER A 234 -20.59 11.38 -9.34
N ARG A 235 -21.70 11.69 -8.65
CA ARG A 235 -21.90 11.30 -7.24
C ARG A 235 -21.91 9.78 -7.09
N GLN A 236 -22.65 9.08 -7.95
CA GLN A 236 -22.68 7.62 -7.97
C GLN A 236 -21.29 7.01 -8.24
N GLN A 237 -20.49 7.63 -9.13
CA GLN A 237 -19.11 7.20 -9.36
C GLN A 237 -18.22 7.39 -8.13
N ALA A 238 -18.36 8.49 -7.40
CA ALA A 238 -17.64 8.73 -6.15
C ALA A 238 -18.02 7.70 -5.08
N GLU A 239 -19.31 7.37 -4.94
CA GLU A 239 -19.80 6.33 -4.03
C GLU A 239 -19.26 4.94 -4.39
N GLN A 240 -19.18 4.61 -5.68
CA GLN A 240 -18.53 3.37 -6.14
C GLN A 240 -17.03 3.35 -5.83
N GLY A 241 -16.34 4.48 -6.03
CA GLY A 241 -14.93 4.65 -5.66
C GLY A 241 -14.69 4.45 -4.17
N LEU A 242 -15.59 4.98 -3.33
CA LEU A 242 -15.58 4.79 -1.88
C LEU A 242 -15.69 3.31 -1.50
N HIS A 243 -16.62 2.57 -2.10
CA HIS A 243 -16.78 1.14 -1.85
C HIS A 243 -15.55 0.33 -2.26
N LEU A 244 -14.97 0.61 -3.43
CA LEU A 244 -13.74 -0.04 -3.89
C LEU A 244 -12.54 0.24 -2.97
N ALA A 245 -12.36 1.50 -2.57
CA ALA A 245 -11.31 1.90 -1.64
C ALA A 245 -11.49 1.20 -0.28
N SER A 246 -12.70 1.18 0.28
CA SER A 246 -12.99 0.47 1.53
C SER A 246 -12.64 -1.02 1.45
N ASN A 247 -13.01 -1.69 0.36
CA ASN A 247 -12.67 -3.10 0.15
C ASN A 247 -11.16 -3.32 0.04
N ALA A 248 -10.43 -2.44 -0.65
CA ALA A 248 -8.98 -2.49 -0.68
C ALA A 248 -8.37 -2.35 0.72
N GLY A 249 -8.92 -1.47 1.56
CA GLY A 249 -8.49 -1.28 2.95
C GLY A 249 -8.65 -2.54 3.81
N VAL A 250 -9.76 -3.26 3.64
CA VAL A 250 -9.96 -4.57 4.31
C VAL A 250 -8.87 -5.56 3.90
N ARG A 251 -8.57 -5.69 2.61
CA ARG A 251 -7.53 -6.60 2.11
C ARG A 251 -6.13 -6.24 2.60
N ILE A 252 -5.83 -4.94 2.71
CA ILE A 252 -4.55 -4.49 3.26
C ILE A 252 -4.43 -4.85 4.74
N THR A 253 -5.53 -4.77 5.50
CA THR A 253 -5.55 -5.19 6.90
C THR A 253 -5.26 -6.69 7.05
N GLU A 254 -5.82 -7.53 6.16
CA GLU A 254 -5.52 -8.97 6.11
C GLU A 254 -4.03 -9.23 5.81
N ILE A 255 -3.42 -8.49 4.88
CA ILE A 255 -1.98 -8.58 4.58
C ILE A 255 -1.14 -8.21 5.80
N GLN A 256 -1.52 -7.14 6.49
CA GLN A 256 -0.84 -6.67 7.69
C GLN A 256 -0.89 -7.71 8.81
N GLU A 257 -2.06 -8.33 9.03
CA GLU A 257 -2.23 -9.40 10.00
C GLU A 257 -1.37 -10.62 9.64
N GLY A 258 -1.40 -11.06 8.38
CA GLY A 258 -0.59 -12.18 7.90
C GLY A 258 0.91 -11.95 8.10
N ALA A 259 1.41 -10.76 7.78
CA ALA A 259 2.80 -10.39 8.01
C ALA A 259 3.19 -10.47 9.51
N ARG A 260 2.33 -9.96 10.40
CA ARG A 260 2.55 -10.03 11.86
C ARG A 260 2.52 -11.46 12.39
N GLN A 261 1.65 -12.31 11.86
CA GLN A 261 1.61 -13.73 12.22
C GLN A 261 2.90 -14.45 11.85
N VAL A 262 3.48 -14.16 10.67
CA VAL A 262 4.78 -14.75 10.27
C VAL A 262 5.90 -14.28 11.20
N VAL A 263 5.97 -12.98 11.52
CA VAL A 263 6.94 -12.44 12.49
C VAL A 263 6.81 -13.15 13.86
N GLY A 264 5.58 -13.35 14.33
CA GLY A 264 5.31 -14.08 15.57
C GLY A 264 5.78 -15.53 15.52
N ALA A 265 5.48 -16.24 14.42
CA ALA A 265 5.90 -17.63 14.21
C ALA A 265 7.43 -17.76 14.19
N VAL A 266 8.14 -16.92 13.43
CA VAL A 266 9.61 -16.93 13.37
C VAL A 266 10.23 -16.63 14.74
N SER A 267 9.67 -15.67 15.48
CA SER A 267 10.14 -15.31 16.83
C SER A 267 9.99 -16.46 17.83
N LEU A 268 8.90 -17.23 17.74
CA LEU A 268 8.69 -18.45 18.53
C LEU A 268 9.70 -19.54 18.19
N PHE A 269 10.04 -19.72 16.91
CA PHE A 269 11.09 -20.66 16.48
C PHE A 269 12.46 -20.26 17.00
N ALA A 270 12.85 -18.99 16.90
CA ALA A 270 14.13 -18.50 17.39
C ALA A 270 14.32 -18.75 18.90
N ARG A 271 13.25 -18.58 19.69
CA ARG A 271 13.26 -18.86 21.15
C ARG A 271 13.35 -20.33 21.53
N ARG A 272 13.05 -21.26 20.61
CA ARG A 272 13.17 -22.72 20.84
C ARG A 272 14.55 -23.27 20.47
N LEU A 273 15.34 -22.50 19.71
CA LEU A 273 16.70 -22.86 19.29
C LEU A 273 17.78 -22.22 20.16
N SER A 274 17.41 -21.30 21.06
CA SER A 274 18.27 -20.66 22.07
C SER A 274 18.14 -21.34 23.42
#